data_AF-A0A7X1VPR7-F1
#
_entry.id   AF-A0A7X1VPR7-F1
#
_cell.length_a   1.000
_cell.length_b   1.000
_cell.length_c   1.000
_cell.angle_alpha   90.00
_cell.angle_beta   90.00
_cell.angle_gamma   90.00
#
_symmetry.space_group_name_H-M   'P 1'
#
loop_
_entity.id
_entity.type
_entity.pdbx_description
1 polymer ?
#
loop_
_entity_poly.entity_id
_entity_poly.type
_entity_poly.pdbx_seq_one_letter_code
_entity_poly.pdbx_strand_id
1 'polypeptide(L)'
;PGQLFYSTQIPACLWFLTRTKNQKDWRDRRGEMLFIDARKLGTMVDRTRRELTDADVARIADTYHAWRGEKNASSYEDIPGFCKSVTLDEVEQHGFVLTPGRYVGAEEAEEDSVPFSERFAALEKTLQEQFRQGEELNAKIAASLKLIVPQEGS
;
A
#
# COMPACT_ATOMS: atom_id res chain seq x y z
N PRO A 1 2.57 -8.80 -4.38
CA PRO A 1 1.17 -8.88 -3.90
C PRO A 1 1.15 -9.38 -2.45
N GLY A 2 0.05 -9.20 -1.73
CA GLY A 2 -0.15 -9.93 -0.47
C GLY A 2 -0.30 -11.44 -0.74
N GLN A 3 -0.18 -12.26 0.30
CA GLN A 3 -0.47 -13.70 0.23
C GLN A 3 0.42 -14.50 -0.75
N LEU A 4 1.58 -13.98 -1.12
CA LEU A 4 2.55 -14.71 -1.97
C LEU A 4 3.34 -15.78 -1.20
N PHE A 5 3.48 -15.65 0.11
CA PHE A 5 4.30 -16.53 0.95
C PHE A 5 3.41 -17.32 1.91
N TYR A 6 3.75 -18.59 2.14
CA TYR A 6 2.98 -19.49 3.01
C TYR A 6 2.87 -19.01 4.47
N SER A 7 3.86 -18.28 4.97
CA SER A 7 3.97 -17.90 6.39
C SER A 7 3.44 -16.51 6.73
N THR A 8 3.14 -15.66 5.75
CA THR A 8 2.68 -14.29 5.99
C THR A 8 1.81 -13.75 4.86
N GLN A 9 0.85 -12.91 5.22
CA GLN A 9 -0.01 -12.20 4.27
C GLN A 9 0.58 -10.87 3.82
N ILE A 10 1.65 -10.40 4.48
CA ILE A 10 2.27 -9.10 4.20
C ILE A 10 2.86 -9.11 2.78
N PRO A 11 2.62 -8.06 1.97
CA PRO A 11 3.23 -7.96 0.66
C PRO A 11 4.74 -7.76 0.77
N ALA A 12 5.50 -8.37 -0.14
CA ALA A 12 6.92 -8.07 -0.30
C ALA A 12 7.16 -6.97 -1.33
N CYS A 13 8.31 -6.31 -1.19
CA CYS A 13 8.87 -5.37 -2.16
C CYS A 13 10.22 -5.92 -2.63
N LEU A 14 10.44 -5.93 -3.95
CA LEU A 14 11.68 -6.39 -4.56
C LEU A 14 12.48 -5.18 -5.08
N TRP A 15 13.79 -5.22 -4.83
CA TRP A 15 14.72 -4.16 -5.19
C TRP A 15 15.67 -4.62 -6.27
N PHE A 16 15.61 -3.97 -7.42
CA PHE A 16 16.55 -4.20 -8.53
C PHE A 16 17.49 -3.01 -8.64
N LEU A 17 18.76 -3.25 -8.30
CA LEU A 17 19.80 -2.24 -8.31
C LEU A 17 20.77 -2.50 -9.47
N THR A 18 21.19 -1.44 -10.15
CA THR A 18 22.20 -1.50 -11.21
C THR A 18 23.23 -0.42 -11.00
N ARG A 19 24.49 -0.71 -11.37
CA ARG A 19 25.59 0.27 -11.36
C ARG A 19 25.54 1.22 -12.54
N THR A 20 24.84 0.86 -13.62
CA THR A 20 24.82 1.61 -14.88
C THR A 20 23.39 1.79 -15.38
N LYS A 21 23.01 3.04 -15.66
CA LYS A 21 21.69 3.45 -16.15
C LYS A 21 21.73 4.18 -17.50
N ASN A 22 22.86 4.15 -18.19
CA ASN A 22 23.10 4.81 -19.47
C ASN A 22 23.92 3.92 -20.43
N GLN A 23 23.60 2.63 -20.46
CA GLN A 23 24.28 1.68 -21.33
C GLN A 23 24.10 2.08 -22.80
N LYS A 24 25.15 1.87 -23.60
CA LYS A 24 25.13 2.10 -25.05
C LYS A 24 23.92 1.35 -25.64
N ASP A 25 23.18 2.03 -26.54
CA ASP A 25 21.96 1.57 -27.20
C ASP A 25 20.65 1.62 -26.37
N TRP A 26 20.68 1.99 -25.10
CA TRP A 26 19.48 2.14 -24.26
C TRP A 26 19.25 3.60 -23.84
N ARG A 27 18.04 3.88 -23.34
CA ARG A 27 17.69 5.20 -22.78
C ARG A 27 18.57 5.51 -21.57
N ASP A 28 19.03 6.76 -21.47
CA ASP A 28 19.61 7.30 -20.24
C ASP A 28 18.50 7.54 -19.21
N ARG A 29 18.57 6.82 -18.10
CA ARG A 29 17.61 6.86 -16.99
C ARG A 29 18.29 7.17 -15.65
N ARG A 30 19.46 7.81 -15.69
CA ARG A 30 20.13 8.30 -14.48
C ARG A 30 19.23 9.33 -13.80
N GLY A 31 19.19 9.28 -12.47
CA GLY A 31 18.29 10.13 -11.67
C GLY A 31 16.84 9.62 -11.58
N GLU A 32 16.49 8.56 -12.31
CA GLU A 32 15.14 8.00 -12.33
C GLU A 32 15.06 6.65 -11.58
N MET A 33 13.90 6.40 -11.02
CA MET A 33 13.50 5.16 -10.34
C MET A 33 12.16 4.69 -10.90
N LEU A 34 12.09 3.44 -11.34
CA LEU A 34 10.83 2.82 -11.74
C LEU A 34 10.15 2.21 -10.53
N PHE A 35 8.93 2.64 -10.24
CA PHE A 35 8.05 1.99 -9.28
C PHE A 35 7.02 1.16 -10.03
N ILE A 36 6.83 -0.10 -9.60
CA ILE A 36 5.76 -0.98 -10.08
C ILE A 36 4.96 -1.47 -8.88
N ASP A 37 3.66 -1.23 -8.89
CA ASP A 37 2.73 -1.73 -7.89
C ASP A 37 2.03 -3.00 -8.37
N ALA A 38 2.62 -4.14 -8.02
CA ALA A 38 2.06 -5.45 -8.33
C ALA A 38 1.01 -5.91 -7.29
N ARG A 39 0.55 -5.07 -6.35
CA ARG A 39 -0.33 -5.53 -5.25
C ARG A 39 -1.64 -6.14 -5.74
N LYS A 40 -2.18 -5.64 -6.85
CA LYS A 40 -3.43 -6.14 -7.47
C LYS A 40 -3.22 -7.34 -8.40
N LEU A 41 -1.99 -7.65 -8.79
CA LEU A 41 -1.67 -8.75 -9.70
C LEU A 41 -1.74 -10.13 -9.02
N GLY A 42 -1.76 -11.18 -9.84
CA GLY A 42 -1.81 -12.56 -9.39
C GLY A 42 -3.21 -13.08 -9.09
N THR A 43 -3.34 -14.40 -9.06
CA THR A 43 -4.60 -15.13 -8.85
C THR A 43 -4.58 -15.87 -7.52
N MET A 44 -5.72 -15.92 -6.84
CA MET A 44 -5.87 -16.75 -5.64
C MET A 44 -5.94 -18.21 -6.07
N VAL A 45 -4.94 -18.99 -5.67
CA VAL A 45 -4.89 -20.44 -5.94
C VAL A 45 -5.57 -21.25 -4.83
N ASP A 46 -5.70 -20.65 -3.64
CA ASP A 46 -6.53 -21.11 -2.54
C ASP A 46 -7.00 -19.91 -1.69
N ARG A 47 -7.65 -20.14 -0.54
CA ARG A 47 -8.16 -19.04 0.32
C ARG A 47 -7.06 -18.16 0.92
N THR A 48 -5.84 -18.66 0.98
CA THR A 48 -4.74 -18.07 1.75
C THR A 48 -3.54 -17.69 0.88
N ARG A 49 -3.45 -18.22 -0.34
CA ARG A 49 -2.30 -18.12 -1.22
C ARG A 49 -2.68 -17.54 -2.58
N ARG A 50 -1.83 -16.61 -3.02
CA ARG A 50 -1.87 -15.97 -4.31
C ARG A 50 -0.61 -16.36 -5.09
N GLU A 51 -0.73 -16.57 -6.39
CA GLU A 51 0.40 -16.81 -7.29
C GLU A 51 0.39 -15.77 -8.41
N LEU A 52 1.58 -15.34 -8.85
CA LEU A 52 1.71 -14.56 -10.07
C LEU A 52 1.69 -15.53 -11.24
N THR A 53 0.79 -15.30 -12.18
CA THR A 53 0.74 -16.05 -13.43
C THR A 53 1.90 -15.65 -14.35
N ASP A 54 2.19 -16.46 -15.36
CA ASP A 54 3.18 -16.10 -16.39
C ASP A 54 2.85 -14.77 -17.07
N ALA A 55 1.56 -14.47 -17.25
CA ALA A 55 1.09 -13.20 -17.81
C ALA A 55 1.37 -12.01 -16.86
N ASP A 56 1.21 -12.19 -15.54
CA ASP A 56 1.55 -11.16 -14.57
C ASP A 56 3.05 -10.86 -14.58
N VAL A 57 3.88 -11.92 -14.62
CA VAL A 57 5.34 -11.80 -14.67
C VAL A 57 5.79 -11.14 -15.97
N ALA A 58 5.22 -11.57 -17.10
CA ALA A 58 5.49 -10.97 -18.41
C ALA A 58 5.16 -9.47 -18.41
N ARG A 59 3.98 -9.08 -17.91
CA ARG A 59 3.58 -7.68 -17.80
C ARG A 59 4.59 -6.84 -17.01
N ILE A 60 5.04 -7.35 -15.85
CA ILE A 60 6.05 -6.65 -15.02
C ILE A 60 7.39 -6.54 -15.77
N ALA A 61 7.84 -7.64 -16.38
CA ALA A 61 9.10 -7.69 -17.11
C ALA A 61 9.09 -6.75 -18.32
N ASP A 62 8.05 -6.82 -19.14
CA ASP A 62 7.87 -5.99 -20.34
C ASP A 62 7.83 -4.50 -19.99
N THR A 63 7.16 -4.13 -18.89
CA THR A 63 7.15 -2.75 -18.38
C THR A 63 8.56 -2.27 -18.02
N TYR A 64 9.35 -3.12 -17.35
CA TYR A 64 10.73 -2.81 -17.01
C TYR A 64 11.64 -2.72 -18.25
N HIS A 65 11.45 -3.59 -19.24
CA HIS A 65 12.19 -3.59 -20.51
C HIS A 65 11.86 -2.34 -21.35
N ALA A 66 10.59 -1.96 -21.41
CA ALA A 66 10.14 -0.72 -22.03
C ALA A 66 10.76 0.50 -21.34
N TRP A 67 10.71 0.57 -20.01
CA TRP A 67 11.30 1.66 -19.23
C TRP A 67 12.82 1.79 -19.43
N ARG A 68 13.52 0.66 -19.55
CA ARG A 68 14.94 0.62 -19.89
C ARG A 68 15.25 1.17 -21.28
N GLY A 69 14.27 1.20 -22.19
CA GLY A 69 14.44 1.62 -23.57
C GLY A 69 15.18 0.59 -24.42
N GLU A 70 14.85 -0.70 -24.25
CA GLU A 70 15.40 -1.75 -25.10
C GLU A 70 14.85 -1.71 -26.53
N LYS A 71 15.70 -2.02 -27.52
CA LYS A 71 15.35 -1.93 -28.95
C LYS A 71 14.14 -2.76 -29.37
N ASN A 72 13.89 -3.88 -28.67
CA ASN A 72 12.78 -4.79 -28.98
C ASN A 72 11.59 -4.65 -28.01
N ALA A 73 11.67 -3.69 -27.07
CA ALA A 73 10.57 -3.43 -26.14
C ALA A 73 9.62 -2.36 -26.73
N SER A 74 8.39 -2.36 -26.25
CA SER A 74 7.43 -1.29 -26.52
C SER A 74 7.91 0.04 -25.92
N SER A 75 7.29 1.14 -26.35
CA SER A 75 7.47 2.44 -25.70
C SER A 75 6.93 2.40 -24.27
N TYR A 76 7.68 2.96 -23.34
CA TYR A 76 7.25 3.10 -21.95
C TYR A 76 6.25 4.24 -21.78
N GLU A 77 5.25 4.00 -20.92
CA GLU A 77 4.32 5.00 -20.40
C GLU A 77 4.06 4.76 -18.91
N ASP A 78 3.77 5.83 -18.17
CA ASP A 78 3.30 5.73 -16.79
C ASP A 78 1.82 5.30 -16.79
N ILE A 79 1.48 4.31 -15.96
CA ILE A 79 0.12 3.76 -15.89
C ILE A 79 -0.39 3.92 -14.46
N PRO A 80 -1.43 4.75 -14.23
CA PRO A 80 -2.03 4.94 -12.91
C PRO A 80 -2.38 3.63 -12.23
N GLY A 81 -1.95 3.48 -10.98
CA GLY A 81 -2.15 2.27 -10.17
C GLY A 81 -1.23 1.09 -10.51
N PHE A 82 -0.36 1.21 -11.53
CA PHE A 82 0.51 0.12 -11.94
C PHE A 82 2.00 0.49 -11.99
N CYS A 83 2.40 1.51 -12.75
CA CYS A 83 3.81 1.88 -12.86
C CYS A 83 4.03 3.39 -13.01
N LYS A 84 5.15 3.89 -12.48
CA LYS A 84 5.60 5.27 -12.67
C LYS A 84 7.12 5.38 -12.65
N SER A 85 7.70 6.15 -13.57
CA SER A 85 9.08 6.58 -13.53
C SER A 85 9.18 7.88 -12.75
N VAL A 86 9.98 7.89 -11.69
CA VAL A 86 10.03 8.98 -10.71
C VAL A 86 11.45 9.50 -10.59
N THR A 87 11.59 10.81 -10.51
CA THR A 87 12.89 11.47 -10.31
C THR A 87 13.37 11.38 -8.86
N LEU A 88 14.68 11.56 -8.63
CA LEU A 88 15.22 11.65 -7.28
C LEU A 88 14.61 12.81 -6.47
N ASP A 89 14.36 13.95 -7.14
CA ASP A 89 13.78 15.14 -6.51
C ASP A 89 12.35 14.87 -6.01
N GLU A 90 11.52 14.16 -6.79
CA GLU A 90 10.18 13.73 -6.35
C GLU A 90 10.26 12.80 -5.12
N VAL A 91 11.25 11.91 -5.07
CA VAL A 91 11.46 11.02 -3.92
C VAL A 91 11.87 11.80 -2.67
N GLU A 92 12.73 12.82 -2.82
CA GLU A 92 13.13 13.70 -1.73
C GLU A 92 11.93 14.48 -1.18
N GLN A 93 11.08 15.03 -2.05
CA GLN A 93 9.83 15.70 -1.66
C GLN A 93 8.87 14.79 -0.87
N HIS A 94 8.95 13.48 -1.10
CA HIS A 94 8.19 12.46 -0.37
C HIS A 94 8.94 11.86 0.83
N GLY A 95 10.04 12.48 1.26
CA GLY A 95 10.78 12.10 2.47
C GLY A 95 11.48 10.75 2.34
N PHE A 96 11.90 10.38 1.13
CA PHE A 96 12.56 9.11 0.83
C PHE A 96 11.73 7.86 1.16
N VAL A 97 10.40 7.98 1.21
CA VAL A 97 9.51 6.81 1.34
C VAL A 97 9.38 6.12 -0.01
N LEU A 98 9.86 4.88 -0.13
CA LEU A 98 10.00 4.19 -1.42
C LEU A 98 8.93 3.10 -1.65
N THR A 99 7.71 3.33 -1.13
CA THR A 99 6.59 2.42 -1.35
C THR A 99 5.93 2.70 -2.71
N PRO A 100 5.83 1.74 -3.64
CA PRO A 100 5.31 1.99 -5.00
C PRO A 100 3.96 2.72 -5.04
N GLY A 101 3.03 2.33 -4.17
CA GLY A 101 1.70 2.94 -4.06
C GLY A 101 1.69 4.45 -3.79
N ARG A 102 2.79 5.02 -3.30
CA ARG A 102 2.93 6.47 -3.11
C ARG A 102 3.12 7.23 -4.42
N TYR A 103 3.66 6.56 -5.44
CA TYR A 103 4.08 7.18 -6.69
C TYR A 103 3.19 6.81 -7.87
N VAL A 104 2.73 5.56 -7.94
CA VAL A 104 1.95 5.08 -9.10
C VAL A 104 0.52 5.64 -9.14
N GLY A 105 0.08 6.34 -8.09
CA GLY A 105 -1.29 6.83 -7.97
C GLY A 105 -2.31 5.71 -7.78
N ALA A 106 -3.59 6.07 -7.82
CA ALA A 106 -4.66 5.09 -7.93
C ALA A 106 -5.03 4.95 -9.41
N GLU A 107 -5.24 3.72 -9.87
CA GLU A 107 -6.10 3.45 -11.01
C GLU A 107 -7.45 4.14 -10.70
N GLU A 108 -8.06 4.86 -11.64
CA GLU A 108 -9.38 5.47 -11.44
C GLU A 108 -10.35 4.36 -10.98
N ALA A 109 -10.51 4.23 -9.67
CA ALA A 109 -11.59 3.49 -9.10
C ALA A 109 -12.82 4.36 -9.32
N GLU A 110 -13.97 3.74 -9.64
CA GLU A 110 -15.25 4.37 -9.37
C GLU A 110 -15.14 4.98 -7.97
N GLU A 111 -15.15 6.31 -7.88
CA GLU A 111 -14.94 7.00 -6.62
C GLU A 111 -15.90 6.37 -5.62
N ASP A 112 -15.33 5.78 -4.57
CA ASP A 112 -16.07 5.49 -3.36
C ASP A 112 -16.63 6.86 -2.94
N SER A 113 -17.89 7.12 -3.30
CA SER A 113 -18.50 8.44 -3.54
C SER A 113 -18.56 9.39 -2.33
N VAL A 114 -17.89 9.00 -1.24
CA VAL A 114 -17.86 9.67 0.04
C VAL A 114 -16.48 10.32 0.22
N PRO A 115 -16.39 11.67 0.16
CA PRO A 115 -15.16 12.40 0.41
C PRO A 115 -14.49 11.99 1.73
N PHE A 116 -13.16 12.06 1.78
CA PHE A 116 -12.39 11.70 2.99
C PHE A 116 -12.91 12.42 4.24
N SER A 117 -13.27 13.71 4.13
CA SER A 117 -13.82 14.51 5.22
C SER A 117 -15.10 13.93 5.80
N GLU A 118 -15.98 13.38 4.95
CA GLU A 118 -17.25 12.80 5.38
C GLU A 118 -17.01 11.44 6.06
N ARG A 119 -16.11 10.61 5.52
CA ARG A 119 -15.69 9.36 6.19
C ARG A 119 -15.03 9.63 7.54
N PHE A 120 -14.16 10.64 7.61
CA PHE A 120 -13.48 11.02 8.84
C PHE A 120 -14.47 11.50 9.90
N ALA A 121 -15.41 12.38 9.54
CA ALA A 121 -16.43 12.85 10.46
C ALA A 121 -17.32 11.71 11.00
N ALA A 122 -17.67 10.74 10.15
CA ALA A 122 -18.42 9.56 10.58
C ALA A 122 -17.63 8.68 11.57
N LEU A 123 -16.34 8.47 11.30
CA LEU A 123 -15.43 7.73 12.19
C LEU A 123 -15.20 8.45 13.52
N GLU A 124 -15.01 9.76 13.49
CA GLU A 124 -14.86 10.60 14.68
C GLU A 124 -16.11 10.52 15.58
N LYS A 125 -17.30 10.67 14.98
CA LYS A 125 -18.56 10.53 15.71
C LYS A 125 -18.71 9.16 16.35
N THR A 126 -18.34 8.11 15.63
CA THR A 126 -18.37 6.73 16.14
C THR A 126 -17.41 6.57 17.33
N LEU A 127 -16.20 7.12 17.23
CA LEU A 127 -15.20 7.07 18.29
C LEU A 127 -15.67 7.81 19.56
N GLN A 128 -16.28 8.99 19.40
CA GLN A 128 -16.83 9.76 20.52
C GLN A 128 -17.95 8.99 21.25
N GLU A 129 -18.85 8.34 20.51
CA GLU A 129 -19.90 7.52 21.10
C GLU A 129 -19.33 6.32 21.87
N GLN A 130 -18.29 5.68 21.32
CA GLN A 130 -17.59 4.59 22.01
C GLN A 130 -16.92 5.05 23.30
N PHE A 131 -16.34 6.25 23.35
CA PHE A 131 -15.81 6.81 24.59
C PHE A 131 -16.90 7.02 25.64
N ARG A 132 -18.06 7.59 25.25
CA ARG A 132 -19.19 7.78 26.17
C ARG A 132 -19.70 6.46 26.74
N GLN A 133 -19.85 5.44 25.90
CA GLN A 133 -20.24 4.09 26.34
C GLN A 133 -19.21 3.49 27.31
N GLY A 134 -17.92 3.71 27.05
CA GLY A 134 -16.83 3.30 27.94
C GLY A 134 -16.91 3.97 29.32
N GLU A 135 -17.18 5.27 29.37
CA GLU A 135 -17.36 6.01 30.62
C GLU A 135 -18.56 5.49 31.43
N GLU A 136 -19.70 5.25 30.79
CA GLU A 136 -20.88 4.69 31.44
C GLU A 136 -20.61 3.30 32.03
N LEU A 137 -19.94 2.43 31.26
CA LEU A 137 -19.57 1.09 31.72
C LEU A 137 -18.58 1.16 32.88
N ASN A 138 -17.57 2.03 32.82
CA ASN A 138 -16.63 2.24 33.91
C ASN A 138 -17.32 2.72 35.19
N ALA A 139 -18.29 3.64 35.06
CA ALA A 139 -19.08 4.10 36.21
C ALA A 139 -19.90 2.96 36.83
N LYS A 140 -20.52 2.11 36.01
CA LYS A 140 -21.28 0.92 36.46
C LYS A 140 -20.38 -0.11 37.16
N ILE A 141 -19.17 -0.33 36.63
CA ILE A 141 -18.18 -1.23 37.25
C ILE A 141 -17.75 -0.67 38.61
N ALA A 142 -17.40 0.61 38.69
CA ALA A 142 -17.00 1.25 39.94
C ALA A 142 -18.11 1.20 41.00
N ALA A 143 -19.37 1.41 40.61
CA ALA A 143 -20.52 1.28 41.50
C ALA A 143 -20.69 -0.17 42.00
N SER A 144 -20.58 -1.16 41.10
CA SER A 144 -20.67 -2.58 41.46
C SER A 144 -19.56 -3.02 42.41
N LEU A 145 -18.32 -2.54 42.22
CA LEU A 145 -17.18 -2.86 43.09
C LEU A 145 -17.38 -2.36 44.52
N LYS A 146 -17.99 -1.19 44.72
CA LYS A 146 -18.32 -0.66 46.06
C LYS A 146 -19.29 -1.54 46.84
N LEU A 147 -20.10 -2.35 46.16
CA LEU A 147 -21.04 -3.29 46.79
C LEU A 147 -20.36 -4.60 47.22
N ILE A 148 -19.21 -4.93 46.62
CA ILE A 148 -18.47 -6.18 46.87
C ILE A 148 -17.39 -5.99 47.94
N VAL A 149 -16.79 -4.80 48.04
CA VAL A 149 -15.86 -4.48 49.12
C VAL A 149 -16.66 -4.31 50.42
N PRO A 150 -16.44 -5.15 51.46
CA PRO A 150 -17.10 -4.96 52.75
C PRO A 150 -16.74 -3.58 53.27
N GLN A 151 -17.72 -2.84 53.81
CA GLN A 151 -17.43 -1.64 54.58
C GLN A 151 -16.65 -2.08 55.82
N GLU A 152 -15.31 -2.10 55.74
CA GLU A 152 -14.47 -2.26 56.92
C GLU A 152 -14.62 -1.01 57.79
N GLY A 153 -15.53 -1.10 58.75
CA GLY A 153 -15.40 -0.49 60.08
C GLY A 153 -15.54 1.03 60.21
N SER A 154 -16.62 1.39 60.92
CA SER A 154 -16.85 2.58 61.77
C SER A 154 -17.48 3.83 61.16
#